data_AF-A0A7C0Z9G5-F1
#
_entry.id   AF-A0A7C0Z9G5-F1
#
_cell.length_a   1.000
_cell.length_b   1.000
_cell.length_c   1.000
_cell.angle_alpha   90.00
_cell.angle_beta   90.00
_cell.angle_gamma   90.00
#
_symmetry.space_group_name_H-M   'P 1'
#
loop_
_entity.id
_entity.type
_entity.pdbx_description
1 polymer ?
#
loop_
_entity_poly.entity_id
_entity_poly.type
_entity_poly.pdbx_seq_one_letter_code
_entity_poly.pdbx_strand_id
1 'polypeptide(L)' 'MSPKVEAEGIISKARGEGRNFLLEPEAKRLCALYGLPVTRFEVAKSEDEAVEAAERIGYPIVLKVV' A
#
# COMPACT_ATOMS: atom_id res chain seq x y z
N MET A 1 -17.78 4.97 -0.23
CA MET A 1 -17.67 4.27 -1.53
C MET A 1 -17.77 2.77 -1.27
N SER A 2 -18.26 1.97 -2.21
CA SER A 2 -18.22 0.50 -2.07
C SER A 2 -16.80 -0.02 -2.28
N PRO A 3 -16.40 -1.16 -1.68
CA PRO A 3 -15.09 -1.78 -1.91
C PRO A 3 -14.77 -1.97 -3.39
N LYS A 4 -15.79 -2.26 -4.20
CA LYS A 4 -15.66 -2.41 -5.66
C LYS A 4 -15.16 -1.14 -6.35
N VAL A 5 -15.72 0.02 -6.01
CA VAL A 5 -15.35 1.30 -6.65
C VAL A 5 -13.90 1.68 -6.32
N GLU A 6 -13.47 1.45 -5.09
CA GLU A 6 -12.08 1.72 -4.68
C GLU A 6 -11.10 0.74 -5.36
N ALA A 7 -11.46 -0.54 -5.46
CA ALA A 7 -10.67 -1.55 -6.17
C ALA A 7 -10.49 -1.22 -7.66
N GLU A 8 -11.57 -0.80 -8.34
CA GLU A 8 -11.52 -0.35 -9.74
C GLU A 8 -10.63 0.88 -9.89
N GLY A 9 -10.64 1.80 -8.93
CA GLY A 9 -9.76 2.97 -8.90
C GLY A 9 -8.27 2.58 -8.83
N ILE A 10 -7.91 1.65 -7.94
CA ILE A 10 -6.53 1.15 -7.81
C ILE A 10 -6.05 0.53 -9.12
N ILE A 11 -6.84 -0.36 -9.72
CA ILE A 11 -6.49 -1.05 -10.96
C ILE A 11 -6.41 -0.08 -12.14
N SER A 12 -7.37 0.85 -12.24
CA SER A 12 -7.41 1.84 -13.32
C SER A 12 -6.22 2.78 -13.26
N LYS A 13 -5.80 3.20 -12.05
CA LYS A 13 -4.59 4.00 -11.86
C LYS A 13 -3.35 3.28 -12.39
N ALA A 14 -3.13 2.03 -11.98
CA ALA A 14 -1.98 1.25 -12.43
C ALA A 14 -1.95 1.07 -13.95
N ARG A 15 -3.10 0.77 -14.55
CA ARG A 15 -3.23 0.68 -16.02
C ARG A 15 -3.00 2.02 -16.72
N GLY A 16 -3.52 3.12 -16.16
CA GLY A 16 -3.31 4.47 -16.67
C GLY A 16 -1.83 4.89 -16.67
N GLU A 17 -1.05 4.35 -15.74
CA GLU A 17 0.42 4.49 -15.69
C GLU A 17 1.15 3.49 -16.60
N GLY A 18 0.45 2.70 -17.41
CA GLY A 18 1.04 1.72 -18.34
C GLY A 18 1.56 0.45 -17.67
N ARG A 19 1.28 0.23 -16.39
CA ARG A 19 1.70 -0.96 -15.64
C ARG A 19 0.70 -2.10 -15.82
N ASN A 20 1.20 -3.32 -15.94
CA ASN A 20 0.41 -4.56 -15.89
C ASN A 20 0.48 -5.27 -14.52
N PHE A 21 1.05 -4.60 -13.52
CA PHE A 21 1.17 -5.07 -12.14
C PHE A 21 0.84 -3.94 -11.16
N LEU A 22 0.48 -4.32 -9.93
CA LEU A 22 0.31 -3.40 -8.81
C LEU A 22 1.61 -3.27 -8.03
N LEU A 23 1.91 -2.07 -7.54
CA LEU A 23 2.92 -1.91 -6.51
C LEU A 23 2.44 -2.55 -5.21
N GLU A 24 3.36 -2.92 -4.32
CA GLU A 24 2.99 -3.62 -3.07
C GLU A 24 1.94 -2.87 -2.23
N PRO A 25 2.02 -1.54 -2.00
CA PRO A 25 1.01 -0.80 -1.25
C PRO A 25 -0.38 -0.88 -1.89
N GLU A 26 -0.45 -0.85 -3.22
CA GLU A 26 -1.69 -0.96 -3.99
C GLU A 26 -2.31 -2.36 -3.83
N ALA A 27 -1.48 -3.40 -3.94
CA ALA A 27 -1.93 -4.78 -3.76
C ALA A 27 -2.39 -5.08 -2.34
N LYS A 28 -1.66 -4.60 -1.31
CA LYS A 28 -2.06 -4.74 0.10
C LYS A 28 -3.36 -4.01 0.39
N ARG A 29 -3.54 -2.79 -0.13
CA ARG A 29 -4.78 -2.04 0.01
C ARG A 29 -5.95 -2.78 -0.63
N LEU A 30 -5.77 -3.30 -1.85
CA LEU A 30 -6.78 -4.10 -2.53
C LEU A 30 -7.18 -5.34 -1.71
N CYS A 31 -6.20 -6.10 -1.19
CA CYS A 31 -6.48 -7.26 -0.34
C CYS A 31 -7.29 -6.88 0.91
N ALA A 32 -6.88 -5.81 1.60
CA ALA A 32 -7.56 -5.32 2.80
C ALA A 32 -9.02 -4.89 2.54
N LEU A 33 -9.30 -4.27 1.38
CA LEU A 33 -10.67 -3.88 0.99
C LEU A 33 -11.63 -5.06 0.89
N TYR A 34 -11.11 -6.25 0.61
CA TYR A 34 -11.88 -7.49 0.56
C TYR A 34 -11.77 -8.33 1.84
N GLY A 35 -11.27 -7.75 2.93
CA GLY A 35 -11.21 -8.40 4.24
C GLY A 35 -10.07 -9.41 4.39
N LEU A 36 -9.13 -9.47 3.44
CA LEU A 36 -7.94 -10.28 3.61
C LEU A 36 -6.98 -9.60 4.60
N PRO A 37 -6.43 -10.33 5.58
CA PRO A 37 -5.46 -9.76 6.51
C PRO A 37 -4.18 -9.37 5.78
N VAL A 38 -3.69 -8.16 6.07
CA VAL A 38 -2.40 -7.67 5.58
C VAL A 38 -1.59 -7.13 6.76
N THR A 39 -0.26 -7.14 6.62
CA THR A 39 0.62 -6.50 7.60
C THR A 39 0.34 -4.99 7.66
N ARG A 40 0.45 -4.36 8.83
CA ARG A 40 0.50 -2.89 8.94
C ARG A 40 1.66 -2.38 8.07
N PHE A 41 1.41 -1.32 7.30
CA PHE A 41 2.41 -0.73 6.41
C PHE A 41 2.11 0.74 6.20
N GLU A 42 3.16 1.50 5.88
CA GLU A 42 3.08 2.89 5.43
C GLU A 42 4.08 3.08 4.29
N VAL A 43 3.82 4.05 3.40
CA VAL A 43 4.74 4.40 2.31
C VAL A 43 5.41 5.72 2.68
N ALA A 44 6.71 5.67 2.92
CA ALA A 44 7.54 6.83 3.20
C ALA A 44 8.23 7.35 1.93
N LYS A 45 8.35 8.66 1.80
CA LYS A 45 9.03 9.34 0.68
C LYS A 45 10.34 10.01 1.10
N SER A 46 10.66 9.99 2.39
CA SER A 46 11.90 10.48 2.97
C SER A 46 12.34 9.57 4.12
N GLU A 47 13.58 9.75 4.57
CA GLU A 47 14.11 9.07 5.74
C GLU A 47 13.33 9.43 7.02
N ASP A 48 12.99 10.71 7.19
CA ASP A 48 12.20 11.19 8.33
C ASP A 48 10.81 10.54 8.38
N GLU A 49 10.09 10.49 7.24
CA GLU A 49 8.79 9.81 7.14
C GLU A 49 8.92 8.31 7.47
N ALA A 50 10.03 7.68 7.09
CA ALA A 50 10.29 6.26 7.36
C ALA A 50 10.51 5.99 8.85
N VAL A 51 11.21 6.90 9.55
CA VAL A 51 11.41 6.82 11.01
C VAL A 51 10.07 6.97 11.73
N GLU A 52 9.28 7.99 11.41
CA GLU A 52 7.95 8.19 12.03
C GLU A 52 7.02 6.99 11.80
N ALA A 53 7.02 6.44 10.59
CA ALA A 53 6.25 5.24 10.27
C ALA A 53 6.71 4.03 11.11
N ALA A 54 8.02 3.86 11.29
CA ALA A 54 8.59 2.77 12.08
C ALA A 54 8.19 2.88 13.57
N GLU A 55 8.17 4.08 14.13
CA GLU A 55 7.71 4.33 15.51
C GLU A 55 6.21 4.02 15.67
N ARG A 56 5.37 4.41 14.70
CA ARG A 56 3.93 4.10 14.71
C ARG A 56 3.63 2.61 14.57
N ILE A 57 4.37 1.92 13.70
CA ILE A 57 4.20 0.48 13.48
C ILE A 57 4.75 -0.31 14.68
N GLY A 58 5.90 0.08 15.22
CA GLY A 58 6.63 -0.61 16.28
C GLY A 58 7.65 -1.61 15.73
N TYR A 59 8.80 -1.69 16.42
CA TYR A 59 9.96 -2.48 16.04
C TYR A 59 9.87 -3.97 16.45
N PRO A 60 10.60 -4.87 15.76
CA PRO A 60 11.43 -4.64 14.56
C PRO A 60 10.59 -4.45 13.29
N ILE A 61 11.10 -3.67 12.33
CA ILE A 61 10.43 -3.36 11.05
C ILE A 61 11.18 -3.93 9.85
N VAL A 62 10.52 -3.90 8.68
CA VAL A 62 11.09 -4.21 7.37
C VAL A 62 10.92 -3.00 6.47
N LEU A 63 11.98 -2.65 5.73
CA LEU A 63 11.93 -1.64 4.65
C LEU A 63 12.08 -2.33 3.30
N LYS A 64 11.35 -1.81 2.30
CA LYS A 64 11.42 -2.26 0.92
C LYS A 64 11.24 -1.07 -0.02
N VAL A 65 11.96 -1.09 -1.13
CA VAL A 65 11.77 -0.12 -2.22
C VAL A 65 10.43 -0.35 -2.93
N VAL A 66 9.76 0.79 -3.17
CA VAL A 66 8.54 1.04 -3.93
C VAL A 66 8.50 0.43 -5.33
#